data_AF-A0A8J2ZA11-F1
#
_entry.id   AF-A0A8J2ZA11-F1
#
_cell.length_a   1.000
_cell.length_b   1.000
_cell.length_c   1.000
_cell.angle_alpha   90.00
_cell.angle_beta   90.00
_cell.angle_gamma   90.00
#
_symmetry.space_group_name_H-M   'P 1'
#
loop_
_entity.id
_entity.type
_entity.pdbx_description
1 polymer ?
#
loop_
_entity_poly.entity_id
_entity_poly.type
_entity_poly.pdbx_seq_one_letter_code
_entity_poly.pdbx_strand_id
1 'polypeptide(L)'
;MPPDDAPPTASGADVAPIQAALLDDPLAFLSAEHARQTALLGHLERVAREPQARAARGIAVVLLRWLTRELPLHVADEERSLYPRLAAFDEAGVLDELREEHRRDRRLIADIASGLRRIARGGVPEPGFAEAAREFVAGHRKHLAHEETVLTPLARRWLGPEAMAALAAEMVARRQQQP
;
A
#
# COMPACT_ATOMS: atom_id res chain seq x y z
N MET A 1 -35.42 34.03 11.04
CA MET A 1 -33.96 33.95 10.93
C MET A 1 -33.52 32.64 11.58
N PRO A 2 -33.17 31.59 10.81
CA PRO A 2 -32.44 30.47 11.37
C PRO A 2 -30.94 30.68 11.14
N PRO A 3 -30.08 30.41 12.14
CA PRO A 3 -28.85 29.65 11.95
C PRO A 3 -29.14 28.21 12.38
N ASP A 4 -28.58 27.17 11.79
CA ASP A 4 -27.16 26.86 11.91
C ASP A 4 -26.81 25.82 10.82
N ASP A 5 -26.17 26.28 9.74
CA ASP A 5 -25.51 25.39 8.78
C ASP A 5 -24.20 24.93 9.42
N ALA A 6 -24.26 23.81 10.16
CA ALA A 6 -23.06 23.10 10.56
C ALA A 6 -22.30 22.69 9.28
N PRO A 7 -21.00 22.99 9.15
CA PRO A 7 -20.24 22.59 7.98
C PRO A 7 -20.20 21.06 7.89
N PRO A 8 -20.29 20.48 6.68
CA PRO A 8 -20.17 19.04 6.51
C PRO A 8 -18.80 18.60 7.02
N THR A 9 -18.81 17.68 7.98
CA THR A 9 -17.61 17.04 8.49
C THR A 9 -16.92 16.30 7.34
N ALA A 10 -15.67 16.67 7.07
CA ALA A 10 -14.85 16.02 6.06
C ALA A 10 -14.44 14.62 6.54
N SER A 11 -15.37 13.66 6.51
CA SER A 11 -15.09 12.25 6.75
C SER A 11 -15.18 11.50 5.43
N GLY A 12 -14.04 11.34 4.77
CA GLY A 12 -13.99 10.56 3.53
C GLY A 12 -12.59 10.20 3.04
N ALA A 13 -11.54 10.52 3.80
CA ALA A 13 -10.15 10.31 3.41
C ALA A 13 -9.23 9.85 4.55
N ASP A 14 -9.75 9.65 5.76
CA ASP A 14 -8.90 9.30 6.90
C ASP A 14 -8.72 7.78 6.99
N VAL A 15 -7.79 7.28 6.17
CA VAL A 15 -7.31 5.90 6.30
C VAL A 15 -6.20 5.91 7.35
N ALA A 16 -6.59 5.62 8.60
CA ALA A 16 -5.71 5.67 9.76
C ALA A 16 -4.41 4.86 9.51
N PRO A 17 -3.25 5.34 10.01
CA PRO A 17 -2.01 4.58 9.95
C PRO A 17 -2.12 3.29 10.78
N ILE A 18 -1.43 2.23 10.33
CA ILE A 18 -1.33 0.99 11.11
C ILE A 18 -0.53 1.25 12.38
N GLN A 19 -1.02 0.73 13.50
CA GLN A 19 -0.36 0.89 14.79
C GLN A 19 0.91 0.06 14.84
N ALA A 20 2.04 0.68 15.19
CA ALA A 20 3.33 -0.01 15.32
C ALA A 20 3.30 -1.14 16.36
N ALA A 21 2.38 -1.08 17.34
CA ALA A 21 2.15 -2.13 18.33
C ALA A 21 1.74 -3.48 17.70
N LEU A 22 1.23 -3.48 16.46
CA LEU A 22 0.92 -4.73 15.75
C LEU A 22 2.18 -5.51 15.32
N LEU A 23 3.39 -4.91 15.37
CA LEU A 23 4.64 -5.59 15.03
C LEU A 23 5.01 -6.74 16.00
N ASP A 24 4.28 -6.89 17.10
CA ASP A 24 4.36 -8.08 17.97
C ASP A 24 3.94 -9.37 17.23
N ASP A 25 3.08 -9.27 16.21
CA ASP A 25 2.86 -10.31 15.19
C ASP A 25 3.13 -9.70 13.80
N PRO A 26 4.32 -9.90 13.23
CA PRO A 26 4.70 -9.25 11.97
C PRO A 26 3.81 -9.68 10.79
N LEU A 27 3.23 -10.88 10.82
CA LEU A 27 2.30 -11.32 9.76
C LEU A 27 0.93 -10.67 9.93
N ALA A 28 0.45 -10.49 11.18
CA ALA A 28 -0.77 -9.72 11.41
C ALA A 28 -0.59 -8.25 11.03
N PHE A 29 0.60 -7.68 11.26
CA PHE A 29 0.94 -6.34 10.81
C PHE A 29 0.88 -6.21 9.27
N LEU A 30 1.50 -7.13 8.52
CA LEU A 30 1.43 -7.15 7.05
C LEU A 30 -0.01 -7.28 6.56
N SER A 31 -0.81 -8.19 7.12
CA SER A 31 -2.24 -8.32 6.76
C SER A 31 -3.05 -7.06 7.07
N ALA A 32 -2.73 -6.35 8.16
CA ALA A 32 -3.36 -5.06 8.45
C ALA A 32 -2.94 -3.99 7.42
N GLU A 33 -1.69 -3.98 6.98
CA GLU A 33 -1.24 -3.15 5.85
C GLU A 33 -2.00 -3.50 4.57
N HIS A 34 -2.19 -4.78 4.22
CA HIS A 34 -2.95 -5.17 3.02
C HIS A 34 -4.41 -4.67 3.05
N ALA A 35 -5.09 -4.79 4.20
CA ALA A 35 -6.44 -4.27 4.38
C ALA A 35 -6.49 -2.76 4.15
N ARG A 36 -5.49 -2.04 4.69
CA ARG A 36 -5.35 -0.60 4.50
C ARG A 36 -5.07 -0.22 3.05
N GLN A 37 -4.19 -0.96 2.38
CA GLN A 37 -3.86 -0.77 0.97
C GLN A 37 -5.10 -0.96 0.10
N THR A 38 -5.93 -1.96 0.38
CA THR A 38 -7.20 -2.19 -0.32
C THR A 38 -8.12 -0.97 -0.27
N ALA A 39 -8.24 -0.31 0.88
CA ALA A 39 -9.01 0.93 1.00
C ALA A 39 -8.39 2.07 0.16
N LEU A 40 -7.07 2.23 0.21
CA LEU A 40 -6.33 3.25 -0.57
C LEU A 40 -6.45 3.04 -2.08
N LEU A 41 -6.50 1.79 -2.55
CA LEU A 41 -6.79 1.49 -3.95
C LEU A 41 -8.17 2.01 -4.38
N GLY A 42 -9.20 1.86 -3.53
CA GLY A 42 -10.52 2.44 -3.80
C GLY A 42 -10.51 3.98 -3.85
N HIS A 43 -9.68 4.62 -3.02
CA HIS A 43 -9.46 6.06 -3.11
C HIS A 43 -8.77 6.48 -4.41
N LEU A 44 -7.76 5.71 -4.86
CA LEU A 44 -7.05 5.97 -6.10
C LEU A 44 -7.96 5.83 -7.32
N GLU A 45 -8.83 4.82 -7.38
CA GLU A 45 -9.82 4.68 -8.46
C GLU A 45 -10.76 5.88 -8.53
N ARG A 46 -11.23 6.36 -7.38
CA ARG A 46 -12.12 7.53 -7.31
C ARG A 46 -11.42 8.79 -7.81
N VAL A 47 -10.15 9.01 -7.42
CA VAL A 47 -9.35 10.14 -7.91
C VAL A 47 -9.05 10.00 -9.41
N ALA A 48 -8.80 8.79 -9.90
CA ALA A 48 -8.56 8.53 -11.33
C ALA A 48 -9.80 8.82 -12.19
N ARG A 49 -10.99 8.55 -11.67
CA ARG A 49 -12.27 8.83 -12.34
C ARG A 49 -12.64 10.32 -12.32
N GLU A 50 -12.41 10.99 -11.19
CA GLU A 50 -12.80 12.38 -10.97
C GLU A 50 -11.63 13.22 -10.41
N PRO A 51 -10.55 13.44 -11.19
CA PRO A 51 -9.34 14.10 -10.69
C PRO A 51 -9.54 15.57 -10.32
N GLN A 52 -10.65 16.18 -10.74
CA GLN A 52 -11.00 17.57 -10.45
C GLN A 52 -12.05 17.71 -9.33
N ALA A 53 -12.54 16.61 -8.76
CA ALA A 53 -13.47 16.69 -7.64
C ALA A 53 -12.84 17.44 -6.45
N ARG A 54 -13.65 18.21 -5.70
CA ARG A 54 -13.16 18.98 -4.55
C ARG A 54 -12.41 18.13 -3.54
N ALA A 55 -12.88 16.91 -3.30
CA ALA A 55 -12.26 15.96 -2.38
C ALA A 55 -10.94 15.36 -2.92
N ALA A 56 -10.70 15.39 -4.23
CA ALA A 56 -9.54 14.73 -4.85
C ALA A 56 -8.21 15.32 -4.38
N ARG A 57 -8.16 16.61 -4.04
CA ARG A 57 -6.93 17.27 -3.58
C ARG A 57 -6.40 16.68 -2.28
N GLY A 58 -7.27 16.54 -1.28
CA GLY A 58 -6.90 15.97 0.02
C GLY A 58 -6.55 14.48 -0.09
N ILE A 59 -7.36 13.73 -0.86
CA ILE A 59 -7.10 12.31 -1.11
C ILE A 59 -5.76 12.13 -1.84
N ALA A 60 -5.43 12.98 -2.81
CA ALA A 60 -4.18 12.90 -3.55
C ALA A 60 -2.95 13.05 -2.63
N VAL A 61 -3.00 13.91 -1.61
CA VAL A 61 -1.91 14.04 -0.62
C VAL A 61 -1.71 12.74 0.15
N VAL A 62 -2.79 12.10 0.61
CA VAL A 62 -2.74 10.82 1.34
C VAL A 62 -2.18 9.71 0.45
N LEU A 63 -2.69 9.59 -0.78
CA LEU A 63 -2.22 8.61 -1.76
C LEU A 63 -0.74 8.82 -2.10
N LEU A 64 -0.30 10.08 -2.23
CA LEU A 64 1.10 10.40 -2.52
C LEU A 64 2.02 9.94 -1.39
N ARG A 65 1.63 10.20 -0.13
CA ARG A 65 2.39 9.72 1.04
C ARG A 65 2.46 8.19 1.05
N TRP A 66 1.33 7.52 0.82
CA TRP A 66 1.28 6.07 0.77
C TRP A 66 2.22 5.50 -0.30
N LEU A 67 2.05 5.91 -1.55
CA LEU A 67 2.82 5.36 -2.68
C LEU A 67 4.32 5.66 -2.61
N THR A 68 4.71 6.79 -2.01
CA THR A 68 6.12 7.24 -2.02
C THR A 68 6.88 6.96 -0.73
N ARG A 69 6.20 6.62 0.37
CA ARG A 69 6.84 6.34 1.65
C ARG A 69 6.43 5.02 2.27
N GLU A 70 5.12 4.78 2.37
CA GLU A 70 4.58 3.63 3.12
C GLU A 70 4.68 2.33 2.31
N LEU A 71 4.24 2.33 1.05
CA LEU A 71 4.31 1.15 0.17
C LEU A 71 5.75 0.65 -0.06
N PRO A 72 6.77 1.52 -0.29
CA PRO A 72 8.15 1.05 -0.38
C PRO A 72 8.70 0.37 0.88
N LEU A 73 8.20 0.72 2.08
CA LEU A 73 8.59 0.04 3.31
C LEU A 73 7.99 -1.36 3.38
N HIS A 74 6.71 -1.48 3.05
CA HIS A 74 5.98 -2.75 2.97
C HIS A 74 6.67 -3.73 2.00
N VAL A 75 6.91 -3.29 0.76
CA VAL A 75 7.64 -4.06 -0.25
C VAL A 75 9.05 -4.46 0.24
N ALA A 76 9.72 -3.60 1.02
CA ALA A 76 11.02 -3.93 1.58
C ALA A 76 10.94 -4.97 2.72
N ASP A 77 9.86 -4.98 3.50
CA ASP A 77 9.59 -6.02 4.50
C ASP A 77 9.38 -7.38 3.85
N GLU A 78 8.67 -7.40 2.73
CA GLU A 78 8.48 -8.59 1.93
C GLU A 78 9.76 -9.07 1.26
N GLU A 79 10.31 -8.27 0.35
CA GLU A 79 11.40 -8.70 -0.53
C GLU A 79 12.70 -8.98 0.24
N ARG A 80 13.00 -8.20 1.29
CA ARG A 80 14.29 -8.28 2.00
C ARG A 80 14.24 -9.14 3.26
N SER A 81 13.04 -9.39 3.80
CA SER A 81 12.92 -10.09 5.08
C SER A 81 12.00 -11.31 5.01
N LEU A 82 10.77 -11.18 4.52
CA LEU A 82 9.85 -12.31 4.46
C LEU A 82 10.25 -13.33 3.38
N TYR A 83 10.41 -12.88 2.13
CA TYR A 83 10.63 -13.76 0.98
C TYR A 83 11.90 -14.63 1.13
N PRO A 84 13.06 -14.12 1.62
CA PRO A 84 14.24 -14.95 1.84
C PRO A 84 14.00 -16.10 2.83
N ARG A 85 13.12 -15.91 3.82
CA ARG A 85 12.77 -16.93 4.81
C ARG A 85 11.83 -18.00 4.24
N LEU A 86 11.12 -17.69 3.16
CA LEU A 86 10.19 -18.60 2.49
C LEU A 86 10.76 -19.29 1.25
N ALA A 87 11.91 -18.84 0.75
CA ALA A 87 12.50 -19.32 -0.51
C ALA A 87 12.68 -20.85 -0.58
N ALA A 88 13.02 -21.50 0.54
CA ALA A 88 13.17 -22.95 0.59
C ALA A 88 11.83 -23.73 0.51
N PHE A 89 10.71 -23.03 0.67
CA PHE A 89 9.36 -23.61 0.71
C PHE A 89 8.48 -23.16 -0.48
N ASP A 90 9.03 -22.34 -1.38
CA ASP A 90 8.34 -21.83 -2.57
C ASP A 90 8.52 -22.78 -3.77
N GLU A 91 7.89 -23.95 -3.69
CA GLU A 91 7.98 -24.97 -4.75
C GLU A 91 7.36 -24.52 -6.08
N ALA A 92 6.41 -23.59 -6.03
CA ALA A 92 5.68 -23.09 -7.20
C ALA A 92 6.33 -21.86 -7.86
N GLY A 93 7.39 -21.30 -7.28
CA GLY A 93 8.08 -20.11 -7.82
C GLY A 93 7.27 -18.81 -7.67
N VAL A 94 6.33 -18.76 -6.73
CA VAL A 94 5.43 -17.62 -6.48
C VAL A 94 6.21 -16.36 -6.11
N LEU A 95 7.33 -16.50 -5.40
CA LEU A 95 8.12 -15.34 -4.96
C LEU A 95 8.71 -14.54 -6.12
N ASP A 96 9.04 -15.20 -7.24
CA ASP A 96 9.57 -14.51 -8.42
C ASP A 96 8.47 -13.80 -9.20
N GLU A 97 7.26 -14.36 -9.24
CA GLU A 97 6.08 -13.69 -9.80
C GLU A 97 5.75 -12.41 -9.02
N LEU A 98 5.67 -12.49 -7.68
CA LEU A 98 5.41 -11.34 -6.81
C LEU A 98 6.48 -10.24 -6.96
N ARG A 99 7.76 -10.61 -7.09
CA ARG A 99 8.83 -9.64 -7.37
C ARG A 99 8.67 -8.93 -8.72
N GLU A 100 8.21 -9.64 -9.74
CA GLU A 100 7.95 -9.03 -11.05
C GLU A 100 6.75 -8.09 -11.00
N GLU A 101 5.70 -8.44 -10.25
CA GLU A 101 4.58 -7.56 -9.96
C GLU A 101 5.05 -6.27 -9.28
N HIS A 102 5.88 -6.36 -8.23
CA HIS A 102 6.50 -5.18 -7.60
C HIS A 102 7.33 -4.33 -8.58
N ARG A 103 8.06 -4.95 -9.51
CA ARG A 103 8.82 -4.20 -10.54
C ARG A 103 7.89 -3.46 -11.50
N ARG A 104 6.77 -4.07 -11.88
CA ARG A 104 5.74 -3.43 -12.72
C ARG A 104 5.08 -2.26 -11.97
N ASP A 105 4.67 -2.49 -10.73
CA ASP A 105 4.04 -1.48 -9.88
C ASP A 105 4.93 -0.26 -9.70
N ARG A 106 6.24 -0.44 -9.46
CA ARG A 106 7.20 0.67 -9.37
C ARG A 106 7.21 1.58 -10.60
N ARG A 107 6.97 1.04 -11.80
CA ARG A 107 6.90 1.85 -13.04
C ARG A 107 5.61 2.67 -13.08
N LEU A 108 4.47 2.03 -12.81
CA LEU A 108 3.16 2.70 -12.80
C LEU A 108 3.08 3.78 -11.70
N ILE A 109 3.67 3.50 -10.53
CA ILE A 109 3.69 4.42 -9.39
C ILE A 109 4.38 5.74 -9.73
N ALA A 110 5.42 5.74 -10.56
CA ALA A 110 6.11 6.97 -10.96
C ALA A 110 5.15 7.92 -11.70
N ASP A 111 4.37 7.39 -12.65
CA ASP A 111 3.40 8.14 -13.45
C ASP A 111 2.21 8.59 -12.59
N ILE A 112 1.69 7.69 -11.75
CA ILE A 112 0.61 7.98 -10.80
C ILE A 112 1.03 9.10 -9.84
N ALA A 113 2.25 9.04 -9.29
CA ALA A 113 2.75 10.05 -8.37
C ALA A 113 2.88 11.43 -9.03
N SER A 114 3.24 11.51 -10.32
CA SER A 114 3.24 12.80 -11.04
C SER A 114 1.84 13.41 -11.10
N GLY A 115 0.85 12.61 -11.53
CA GLY A 115 -0.54 13.05 -11.62
C GLY A 115 -1.12 13.48 -10.28
N LEU A 116 -0.88 12.68 -9.23
CA LEU A 116 -1.32 13.01 -7.87
C LEU A 116 -0.69 14.31 -7.34
N ARG A 117 0.58 14.61 -7.64
CA ARG A 117 1.20 15.90 -7.26
C ARG A 117 0.48 17.08 -7.90
N ARG A 118 0.06 16.95 -9.16
CA ARG A 118 -0.69 18.01 -9.86
C ARG A 118 -2.09 18.17 -9.25
N ILE A 119 -2.79 17.06 -9.01
CA ILE A 119 -4.11 17.06 -8.38
C ILE A 119 -4.06 17.69 -6.99
N ALA A 120 -3.05 17.34 -6.17
CA ALA A 120 -2.86 17.91 -4.83
C ALA A 120 -2.71 19.44 -4.86
N ARG A 121 -2.12 19.99 -5.93
CA ARG A 121 -1.97 21.45 -6.16
C ARG A 121 -3.18 22.09 -6.85
N GLY A 122 -4.23 21.31 -7.11
CA GLY A 122 -5.45 21.77 -7.80
C GLY A 122 -5.33 21.84 -9.33
N GLY A 123 -4.31 21.21 -9.91
CA GLY A 123 -4.11 21.12 -11.35
C GLY A 123 -4.73 19.86 -11.98
N VAL A 124 -4.60 19.79 -13.31
CA VAL A 124 -5.00 18.63 -14.12
C VAL A 124 -3.83 17.64 -14.19
N PRO A 125 -4.02 16.33 -13.95
CA PRO A 125 -2.97 15.33 -14.08
C PRO A 125 -2.54 15.15 -15.56
N GLU A 126 -1.39 14.52 -15.78
CA GLU A 126 -0.88 14.20 -17.11
C GLU A 126 -1.80 13.22 -17.86
N PRO A 127 -1.81 13.27 -19.21
CA PRO A 127 -2.39 12.19 -20.02
C PRO A 127 -1.81 10.83 -19.60
N GLY A 128 -2.67 9.82 -19.48
CA GLY A 128 -2.26 8.48 -19.02
C GLY A 128 -2.38 8.24 -17.52
N PHE A 129 -2.50 9.28 -16.68
CA PHE A 129 -2.67 9.12 -15.22
C PHE A 129 -3.79 8.13 -14.85
N ALA A 130 -4.97 8.31 -15.46
CA ALA A 130 -6.12 7.47 -15.16
C ALA A 130 -5.95 6.02 -15.65
N GLU A 131 -5.18 5.81 -16.72
CA GLU A 131 -4.87 4.48 -17.24
C GLU A 131 -3.87 3.76 -16.33
N ALA A 132 -2.76 4.41 -15.99
CA ALA A 132 -1.76 3.90 -15.06
C ALA A 132 -2.38 3.57 -13.70
N ALA A 133 -3.25 4.45 -13.17
CA ALA A 133 -3.95 4.21 -11.92
C ALA A 133 -4.88 2.99 -11.98
N ARG A 134 -5.62 2.80 -13.08
CA ARG A 134 -6.48 1.63 -13.27
C ARG A 134 -5.67 0.34 -13.38
N GLU A 135 -4.58 0.37 -14.14
CA GLU A 135 -3.69 -0.79 -14.29
C GLU A 135 -3.08 -1.19 -12.95
N PHE A 136 -2.52 -0.21 -12.22
CA PHE A 136 -1.95 -0.43 -10.89
C PHE A 136 -3.00 -0.99 -9.93
N VAL A 137 -4.21 -0.41 -9.87
CA VAL A 137 -5.25 -0.92 -8.96
C VAL A 137 -5.66 -2.35 -9.30
N ALA A 138 -5.82 -2.68 -10.58
CA ALA A 138 -6.20 -4.02 -10.99
C ALA A 138 -5.09 -5.06 -10.69
N GLY A 139 -3.83 -4.70 -10.93
CA GLY A 139 -2.67 -5.53 -10.62
C GLY A 139 -2.48 -5.71 -9.11
N HIS A 140 -2.40 -4.60 -8.39
CA HIS A 140 -2.12 -4.59 -6.96
C HIS A 140 -3.20 -5.29 -6.12
N ARG A 141 -4.48 -5.27 -6.54
CA ARG A 141 -5.52 -6.10 -5.88
C ARG A 141 -5.26 -7.60 -6.00
N LYS A 142 -4.80 -8.06 -7.17
CA LYS A 142 -4.48 -9.47 -7.39
C LYS A 142 -3.25 -9.86 -6.58
N HIS A 143 -2.25 -8.98 -6.55
CA HIS A 143 -1.06 -9.11 -5.74
C HIS A 143 -1.38 -9.31 -4.26
N LEU A 144 -2.13 -8.38 -3.64
CA LEU A 144 -2.55 -8.48 -2.23
C LEU A 144 -3.35 -9.77 -1.95
N ALA A 145 -4.23 -10.16 -2.89
CA ALA A 145 -4.99 -11.41 -2.75
C ALA A 145 -4.08 -12.64 -2.79
N HIS A 146 -3.04 -12.62 -3.62
CA HIS A 146 -2.06 -13.70 -3.71
C HIS A 146 -1.25 -13.82 -2.41
N GLU A 147 -0.78 -12.70 -1.86
CA GLU A 147 -0.04 -12.69 -0.61
C GLU A 147 -0.87 -13.14 0.59
N GLU A 148 -2.14 -12.74 0.67
CA GLU A 148 -3.05 -13.17 1.75
C GLU A 148 -3.43 -14.65 1.64
N THR A 149 -3.64 -15.17 0.44
CA THR A 149 -4.17 -16.53 0.25
C THR A 149 -3.09 -17.60 0.10
N VAL A 150 -1.86 -17.22 -0.27
CA VAL A 150 -0.75 -18.15 -0.50
C VAL A 150 0.43 -17.85 0.43
N LEU A 151 0.97 -16.62 0.37
CA LEU A 151 2.22 -16.29 1.05
C LEU A 151 2.06 -16.28 2.58
N THR A 152 1.01 -15.64 3.09
CA THR A 152 0.76 -15.52 4.52
C THR A 152 0.51 -16.88 5.18
N PRO A 153 -0.32 -17.79 4.61
CA PRO A 153 -0.43 -19.17 5.10
C PRO A 153 0.88 -19.93 5.05
N LEU A 154 1.68 -19.77 3.98
CA LEU A 154 2.99 -20.41 3.87
C LEU A 154 3.93 -19.94 5.00
N ALA A 155 3.95 -18.63 5.27
CA ALA A 155 4.73 -18.04 6.35
C ALA A 155 4.30 -18.55 7.73
N ARG A 156 2.99 -18.58 8.01
CA ARG A 156 2.45 -19.11 9.28
C ARG A 156 2.78 -20.59 9.49
N ARG A 157 2.87 -21.36 8.41
CA ARG A 157 3.20 -22.78 8.46
C ARG A 157 4.68 -23.04 8.78
N TRP A 158 5.58 -22.23 8.24
CA TRP A 158 7.02 -22.54 8.24
C TRP A 158 7.86 -21.66 9.16
N LEU A 159 7.43 -20.45 9.49
CA LEU A 159 8.20 -19.55 10.33
C LEU A 159 7.97 -19.87 11.81
N GLY A 160 9.00 -20.42 12.45
CA GLY A 160 9.04 -20.61 13.89
C GLY A 160 9.21 -19.29 14.66
N PRO A 161 9.09 -19.33 16.00
CA PRO A 161 9.12 -18.13 16.85
C PRO A 161 10.37 -17.25 16.67
N GLU A 162 11.54 -17.86 16.49
CA GLU A 162 12.80 -17.15 16.27
C GLU A 162 12.80 -16.37 14.94
N ALA A 163 12.35 -17.02 13.86
CA ALA A 163 12.23 -16.37 12.55
C ALA A 163 11.22 -15.22 12.58
N MET A 164 10.14 -15.35 13.36
CA MET A 164 9.15 -14.30 13.54
C MET A 164 9.66 -13.12 14.35
N ALA A 165 10.37 -13.37 15.44
CA ALA A 165 11.01 -12.31 16.22
C ALA A 165 12.04 -11.53 15.37
N ALA A 166 12.84 -12.24 14.56
CA ALA A 166 13.80 -11.61 13.67
C ALA A 166 13.12 -10.77 12.57
N LEU A 167 12.03 -11.28 11.97
CA LEU A 167 11.24 -10.52 10.99
C LEU A 167 10.70 -9.22 11.61
N ALA A 168 10.07 -9.31 12.78
CA ALA A 168 9.54 -8.14 13.49
C ALA A 168 10.63 -7.10 13.79
N ALA A 169 11.79 -7.53 14.29
CA ALA A 169 12.91 -6.63 14.58
C ALA A 169 13.42 -5.90 13.32
N GLU A 170 13.52 -6.59 12.19
CA GLU A 170 13.92 -6.00 10.91
C GLU A 170 12.90 -4.95 10.41
N MET A 171 11.60 -5.26 10.54
CA MET A 171 10.49 -4.36 10.18
C MET A 171 10.48 -3.09 11.06
N VAL A 172 10.71 -3.23 12.36
CA VAL A 172 10.84 -2.10 13.30
C VAL A 172 12.05 -1.25 12.92
N ALA A 173 13.20 -1.87 12.70
CA ALA A 173 14.45 -1.16 12.38
C ALA A 173 14.31 -0.33 11.09
N ARG A 174 13.66 -0.86 10.05
CA ARG A 174 13.40 -0.11 8.80
C ARG A 174 12.57 1.16 9.04
N ARG A 175 11.57 1.09 9.91
CA ARG A 175 10.69 2.23 10.25
C ARG A 175 11.40 3.28 11.10
N GLN A 176 12.38 2.89 11.92
CA GLN A 176 13.20 3.82 12.72
C GLN A 176 14.25 4.56 11.89
N GLN A 177 14.65 4.01 10.73
CA GLN A 177 15.69 4.60 9.86
C GLN A 177 15.14 5.59 8.83
N GLN A 178 13.82 5.69 8.65
CA GLN A 178 13.21 6.71 7.78
C GLN A 178 12.79 7.96 8.59
N PRO A 179 13.23 9.17 8.20
CA PRO A 179 12.80 10.43 8.82
C PRO A 179 11.40 10.91 8.39
#